data_AF-A0ABD5L254-F1
#
_entry.id   AF-A0ABD5L254-F1
#
_cell.length_a   1.000
_cell.length_b   1.000
_cell.length_c   1.000
_cell.angle_alpha   90.00
_cell.angle_beta   90.00
_cell.angle_gamma   90.00
#
_symmetry.space_group_name_H-M   'P 1'
#
loop_
_entity.id
_entity.type
_entity.pdbx_description
1 polymer ?
#
loop_
_entity_poly.entity_id
_entity_poly.type
_entity_poly.pdbx_seq_one_letter_code
_entity_poly.pdbx_strand_id
1 'polypeptide(L)'
;MYLKFINHIPYLDCRYHLLSSEKAKAETSTGKNFSLGITSVYNLFKNHNLKNKINGAIPCPAASGSDKPTLDRVTQSQHALIQFQNSLVNVAENILRKFNVSADGLKSISEELNELSHGENRLLNPKEINKAKGFKKYLIRFIHNEMQGHNHKISLEEVKVLFNNEFKDILNSNEWKIVETELVYGNKKYSFVLIPASKMKYNNADNDIFYDCSYQNKGICSKSSDETVHAVNLWVSDVKDDQQNSLFTGIRHGVLSPFSLPEGSFLRKEGAKNRAKEVVIAALYSKPELYKKALNNEVVTLRISSTSLLTYMFGETSMLDDQIFAWDSLNNDPFVHLNIRDEKGDLKQVKIKLDIAILNFGVNELSLSMINRVSDGISDRLSSCITYKKNNLHQLNKSALEKIMGDDYLENNHLGGWVGNYLSENPHADNRHKIEILCQQIRDIWKNSSYNKDANEPYKMAQRIVMLTYEIDAVPCWNCKSGKDRTGMLDAEIKRETLSYHQNKHLGKPSSKLISEESQLFQDVLLQSGNLQIQEYNTGLVGNKVVKDLPLYLKPMALSYDARIGDRFIRQQVKGFSSLS
;
A
#
# COMPACT_ATOMS: atom_id res chain seq x y z
N MET A 1 -13.08 -56.67 -32.93
CA MET A 1 -13.82 -57.59 -32.05
C MET A 1 -14.46 -56.75 -30.96
N TYR A 2 -15.79 -56.55 -31.07
CA TYR A 2 -16.83 -56.06 -30.13
C TYR A 2 -16.54 -54.89 -29.15
N LEU A 3 -17.21 -53.71 -29.20
CA LEU A 3 -18.64 -53.30 -29.10
C LEU A 3 -19.25 -53.21 -27.67
N LYS A 4 -19.67 -51.97 -27.32
CA LYS A 4 -20.92 -51.50 -26.65
C LYS A 4 -21.30 -51.92 -25.21
N PHE A 5 -21.68 -50.90 -24.42
CA PHE A 5 -22.94 -50.63 -23.63
C PHE A 5 -22.58 -49.75 -22.41
N ILE A 6 -23.04 -48.51 -22.16
CA ILE A 6 -24.36 -47.80 -22.10
C ILE A 6 -25.21 -48.07 -20.82
N ASN A 7 -25.45 -46.96 -20.09
CA ASN A 7 -26.50 -46.61 -19.08
C ASN A 7 -26.46 -47.26 -17.68
N HIS A 8 -26.72 -46.57 -16.55
CA HIS A 8 -27.78 -45.59 -16.23
C HIS A 8 -27.42 -44.61 -15.07
N ILE A 9 -28.05 -43.42 -15.13
CA ILE A 9 -28.16 -42.33 -14.12
C ILE A 9 -29.27 -42.67 -13.08
N PRO A 10 -29.49 -41.91 -11.97
CA PRO A 10 -30.39 -40.74 -12.07
C PRO A 10 -30.05 -39.49 -11.23
N TYR A 11 -30.48 -38.36 -11.80
CA TYR A 11 -30.73 -37.04 -11.22
C TYR A 11 -31.74 -37.08 -10.05
N LEU A 12 -31.62 -36.14 -9.10
CA LEU A 12 -32.67 -35.78 -8.15
C LEU A 12 -33.11 -34.32 -8.40
N ASP A 13 -34.33 -34.20 -8.93
CA ASP A 13 -35.16 -32.99 -9.04
C ASP A 13 -36.26 -33.11 -7.97
N CYS A 14 -36.53 -32.05 -7.23
CA CYS A 14 -37.66 -31.98 -6.28
C CYS A 14 -38.44 -30.68 -6.54
N ARG A 15 -39.59 -30.83 -7.19
CA ARG A 15 -40.69 -29.85 -7.24
C ARG A 15 -41.73 -30.20 -6.18
N TYR A 16 -42.39 -29.18 -5.64
CA TYR A 16 -43.83 -29.10 -5.30
C TYR A 16 -44.10 -27.62 -4.97
N HIS A 17 -45.25 -26.96 -5.15
CA HIS A 17 -46.38 -27.02 -6.07
C HIS A 17 -47.24 -25.76 -5.75
N LEU A 18 -47.91 -25.21 -6.76
CA LEU A 18 -48.85 -24.07 -6.76
C LEU A 18 -49.92 -24.04 -5.66
N LEU A 19 -50.29 -22.83 -5.22
CA LEU A 19 -51.70 -22.43 -4.99
C LEU A 19 -51.91 -20.94 -5.40
N SER A 20 -52.97 -20.75 -6.17
CA SER A 20 -53.50 -19.54 -6.80
C SER A 20 -54.38 -18.68 -5.88
N SER A 21 -54.49 -17.36 -6.12
CA SER A 21 -55.77 -16.63 -6.30
C SER A 21 -55.56 -15.10 -6.45
N GLU A 22 -56.62 -14.46 -6.94
CA GLU A 22 -56.68 -13.23 -7.73
C GLU A 22 -56.85 -11.89 -6.95
N LYS A 23 -56.69 -10.78 -7.72
CA LYS A 23 -57.45 -9.51 -7.72
C LYS A 23 -57.12 -8.34 -6.76
N ALA A 24 -56.53 -7.31 -7.39
CA ALA A 24 -56.77 -5.85 -7.36
C ALA A 24 -57.64 -5.18 -6.26
N LYS A 25 -57.14 -4.08 -5.66
CA LYS A 25 -57.63 -2.67 -5.80
C LYS A 25 -57.01 -1.67 -4.78
N ALA A 26 -56.62 -0.51 -5.31
CA ALA A 26 -56.79 0.89 -4.86
C ALA A 26 -56.53 1.38 -3.39
N GLU A 27 -55.80 2.51 -3.36
CA GLU A 27 -56.05 3.78 -2.63
C GLU A 27 -55.39 4.15 -1.26
N THR A 28 -54.73 5.32 -1.31
CA THR A 28 -54.66 6.44 -0.34
C THR A 28 -53.66 6.46 0.84
N SER A 29 -52.74 7.43 0.73
CA SER A 29 -52.20 8.39 1.72
C SER A 29 -52.00 7.99 3.18
N THR A 30 -50.78 8.23 3.70
CA THR A 30 -50.46 9.30 4.67
C THR A 30 -48.98 9.21 5.08
N GLY A 31 -48.36 10.38 5.28
CA GLY A 31 -46.92 10.52 5.42
C GLY A 31 -46.33 10.08 6.75
N LYS A 32 -44.99 10.02 6.76
CA LYS A 32 -44.16 10.28 7.95
C LYS A 32 -42.77 10.76 7.50
N ASN A 33 -42.50 12.01 7.87
CA ASN A 33 -41.25 12.76 7.75
C ASN A 33 -40.06 11.99 8.34
N PHE A 34 -38.90 12.00 7.66
CA PHE A 34 -37.58 11.96 8.30
C PHE A 34 -36.52 12.65 7.42
N SER A 35 -35.62 13.34 8.11
CA SER A 35 -34.67 14.41 7.76
C SER A 35 -33.76 14.22 6.53
N LEU A 36 -33.60 15.32 5.79
CA LEU A 36 -32.71 15.51 4.63
C LEU A 36 -31.33 16.03 5.07
N GLY A 37 -30.28 15.35 4.60
CA GLY A 37 -28.87 15.70 4.72
C GLY A 37 -28.04 14.58 4.09
N ILE A 38 -27.50 14.81 2.88
CA ILE A 38 -26.95 13.82 1.93
C ILE A 38 -28.00 12.84 1.39
N THR A 39 -29.00 13.46 0.77
CA THR A 39 -29.87 12.77 -0.19
C THR A 39 -30.01 13.52 -1.51
N SER A 40 -29.30 14.62 -1.78
CA SER A 40 -29.52 15.39 -3.02
C SER A 40 -29.08 14.62 -4.25
N VAL A 41 -27.89 13.98 -4.27
CA VAL A 41 -27.48 13.25 -5.49
C VAL A 41 -28.38 12.04 -5.73
N TYR A 42 -28.79 11.31 -4.69
CA TYR A 42 -29.65 10.13 -4.88
C TYR A 42 -31.15 10.42 -5.07
N ASN A 43 -31.67 11.53 -4.53
CA ASN A 43 -33.08 11.91 -4.68
C ASN A 43 -33.35 12.83 -5.87
N LEU A 44 -32.32 13.42 -6.50
CA LEU A 44 -32.43 13.98 -7.86
C LEU A 44 -32.71 12.89 -8.90
N PHE A 45 -32.39 11.63 -8.63
CA PHE A 45 -32.69 10.50 -9.52
C PHE A 45 -34.16 10.04 -9.54
N LYS A 46 -35.12 10.82 -9.01
CA LYS A 46 -36.55 10.45 -9.18
C LYS A 46 -37.60 11.55 -9.37
N ASN A 47 -37.34 12.86 -9.27
CA ASN A 47 -38.34 13.86 -9.70
C ASN A 47 -37.74 15.27 -9.83
N HIS A 48 -37.89 15.86 -11.03
CA HIS A 48 -37.83 17.30 -11.24
C HIS A 48 -39.10 17.94 -10.63
N ASN A 49 -38.96 18.78 -9.59
CA ASN A 49 -39.60 20.11 -9.48
C ASN A 49 -39.57 20.70 -8.06
N LEU A 50 -39.38 22.03 -8.05
CA LEU A 50 -39.87 23.06 -7.12
C LEU A 50 -39.06 23.45 -5.87
N LYS A 51 -39.12 24.78 -5.66
CA LYS A 51 -38.30 25.70 -4.85
C LYS A 51 -38.84 25.94 -3.43
N ASN A 52 -37.94 26.52 -2.61
CA ASN A 52 -38.12 27.56 -1.56
C ASN A 52 -38.08 27.19 -0.06
N LYS A 53 -37.15 27.92 0.63
CA LYS A 53 -37.16 28.53 1.99
C LYS A 53 -37.29 27.61 3.23
N ILE A 54 -36.77 27.89 4.44
CA ILE A 54 -35.79 28.80 5.09
C ILE A 54 -35.62 28.26 6.54
N ASN A 55 -34.44 28.49 7.17
CA ASN A 55 -34.06 28.57 8.60
C ASN A 55 -34.54 27.54 9.65
N GLY A 56 -33.57 27.07 10.45
CA GLY A 56 -33.82 26.48 11.78
C GLY A 56 -32.58 25.80 12.35
N ALA A 57 -31.63 26.58 12.86
CA ALA A 57 -30.51 26.05 13.64
C ALA A 57 -31.03 25.53 14.99
N ILE A 58 -30.61 24.32 15.38
CA ILE A 58 -30.72 23.81 16.75
C ILE A 58 -29.30 23.40 17.21
N PRO A 59 -28.80 23.86 18.35
CA PRO A 59 -27.39 23.72 18.73
C PRO A 59 -27.11 22.35 19.34
N CYS A 60 -25.95 21.77 19.02
CA CYS A 60 -25.38 20.66 19.78
C CYS A 60 -24.62 21.17 21.02
N PRO A 61 -24.56 20.38 22.11
CA PRO A 61 -24.03 20.82 23.40
C PRO A 61 -22.51 20.97 23.35
N ALA A 62 -22.01 22.01 24.01
CA ALA A 62 -20.59 22.28 24.17
C ALA A 62 -19.92 21.20 25.03
N ALA A 63 -18.94 20.50 24.47
CA ALA A 63 -17.94 19.78 25.23
C ALA A 63 -16.85 20.78 25.67
N SER A 64 -16.67 20.87 26.98
CA SER A 64 -15.69 21.71 27.67
C SER A 64 -14.28 21.13 27.57
N GLY A 65 -13.33 21.95 27.13
CA GLY A 65 -11.93 21.93 27.60
C GLY A 65 -10.94 21.04 26.85
N SER A 66 -9.92 21.68 26.28
CA SER A 66 -8.69 21.20 25.62
C SER A 66 -8.83 20.72 24.15
N ASP A 67 -8.28 21.58 23.27
CA ASP A 67 -7.98 21.42 21.85
C ASP A 67 -9.01 20.72 20.96
N LYS A 68 -9.91 21.54 20.39
CA LYS A 68 -10.68 21.16 19.20
C LYS A 68 -9.70 20.70 18.11
N PRO A 69 -9.84 19.49 17.55
CA PRO A 69 -9.13 19.13 16.34
C PRO A 69 -9.51 20.15 15.27
N THR A 70 -8.54 20.90 14.75
CA THR A 70 -8.74 21.74 13.57
C THR A 70 -9.32 20.87 12.46
N LEU A 71 -10.45 21.28 11.90
CA LEU A 71 -11.22 20.57 10.87
C LEU A 71 -10.39 20.24 9.60
N ASP A 72 -9.20 20.84 9.47
CA ASP A 72 -8.32 20.80 8.29
C ASP A 72 -7.61 19.47 8.04
N ARG A 73 -7.72 18.46 8.93
CA ARG A 73 -6.98 17.18 8.81
C ARG A 73 -7.87 15.94 8.91
N VAL A 74 -9.10 16.04 8.45
CA VAL A 74 -10.04 14.91 8.40
C VAL A 74 -9.87 14.13 7.09
N THR A 75 -9.62 12.82 7.17
CA THR A 75 -9.42 11.96 5.99
C THR A 75 -10.73 11.51 5.33
N GLN A 76 -11.84 11.52 6.07
CA GLN A 76 -13.19 11.16 5.59
C GLN A 76 -14.08 12.39 5.40
N SER A 77 -13.52 13.43 4.78
CA SER A 77 -14.23 14.69 4.59
C SER A 77 -15.18 14.63 3.38
N GLN A 78 -16.28 15.39 3.45
CA GLN A 78 -17.23 15.50 2.35
C GLN A 78 -16.57 16.04 1.09
N HIS A 79 -15.71 17.06 1.23
CA HIS A 79 -14.99 17.64 0.09
C HIS A 79 -14.07 16.64 -0.61
N ALA A 80 -13.33 15.82 0.15
CA ALA A 80 -12.47 14.79 -0.45
C ALA A 80 -13.27 13.74 -1.24
N LEU A 81 -14.44 13.34 -0.73
CA LEU A 81 -15.32 12.42 -1.46
C LEU A 81 -15.84 13.06 -2.76
N ILE A 82 -16.25 14.33 -2.72
CA ILE A 82 -16.75 15.06 -3.89
C ILE A 82 -15.65 15.18 -4.94
N GLN A 83 -14.42 15.55 -4.56
CA GLN A 83 -13.28 15.64 -5.49
C GLN A 83 -12.98 14.30 -6.17
N PHE A 84 -13.04 13.20 -5.41
CA PHE A 84 -12.90 11.87 -5.97
C PHE A 84 -14.04 11.50 -6.94
N GLN A 85 -15.28 11.82 -6.58
CA GLN A 85 -16.43 11.59 -7.47
C GLN A 85 -16.34 12.41 -8.76
N ASN A 86 -15.94 13.68 -8.68
CA ASN A 86 -15.65 14.51 -9.85
C ASN A 86 -14.56 13.88 -10.74
N SER A 87 -13.50 13.35 -10.14
CA SER A 87 -12.46 12.64 -10.89
C SER A 87 -13.01 11.40 -11.62
N LEU A 88 -13.93 10.66 -11.00
CA LEU A 88 -14.60 9.53 -11.64
C LEU A 88 -15.57 9.96 -12.75
N VAL A 89 -16.24 11.11 -12.63
CA VAL A 89 -17.06 11.67 -13.70
C VAL A 89 -16.18 12.06 -14.89
N ASN A 90 -15.04 12.73 -14.65
CA ASN A 90 -14.08 13.06 -15.70
C ASN A 90 -13.57 11.82 -16.46
N VAL A 91 -13.34 10.70 -15.75
CA VAL A 91 -13.03 9.41 -16.39
C VAL A 91 -14.14 8.99 -17.36
N ALA A 92 -15.40 9.08 -16.93
CA ALA A 92 -16.54 8.72 -17.77
C ALA A 92 -16.68 9.65 -18.99
N GLU A 93 -16.51 10.95 -18.80
CA GLU A 93 -16.53 11.96 -19.88
C GLU A 93 -15.44 11.69 -20.92
N ASN A 94 -14.21 11.41 -20.48
CA ASN A 94 -13.10 11.09 -21.37
C ASN A 94 -13.37 9.84 -22.22
N ILE A 95 -13.94 8.80 -21.62
CA ILE A 95 -14.29 7.57 -22.34
C ILE A 95 -15.34 7.88 -23.40
N LEU A 96 -16.45 8.53 -23.05
CA LEU A 96 -17.50 8.86 -24.01
C LEU A 96 -16.96 9.71 -25.17
N ARG A 97 -16.12 10.70 -24.86
CA ARG A 97 -15.46 11.55 -25.86
C ARG A 97 -14.56 10.76 -26.81
N LYS A 98 -13.78 9.79 -26.31
CA LYS A 98 -12.92 8.92 -27.16
C LYS A 98 -13.72 8.09 -28.16
N PHE A 99 -15.00 7.82 -27.87
CA PHE A 99 -15.90 7.10 -28.77
C PHE A 99 -16.87 8.03 -29.53
N ASN A 100 -16.67 9.36 -29.49
CA ASN A 100 -17.57 10.35 -30.10
C ASN A 100 -19.03 10.24 -29.62
N VAL A 101 -19.23 9.84 -28.37
CA VAL A 101 -20.54 9.79 -27.71
C VAL A 101 -20.70 11.04 -26.85
N SER A 102 -21.90 11.65 -26.85
CA SER A 102 -22.15 12.84 -26.01
C SER A 102 -22.02 12.50 -24.52
N ALA A 103 -21.42 13.42 -23.77
CA ALA A 103 -21.31 13.36 -22.31
C ALA A 103 -22.32 14.27 -21.60
N ASP A 104 -23.30 14.84 -22.30
CA ASP A 104 -24.24 15.83 -21.74
C ASP A 104 -25.00 15.31 -20.51
N GLY A 105 -25.30 14.00 -20.47
CA GLY A 105 -25.96 13.38 -19.32
C GLY A 105 -25.12 13.33 -18.03
N LEU A 106 -23.81 13.62 -18.11
CA LEU A 106 -22.93 13.75 -16.94
C LEU A 106 -22.86 15.19 -16.41
N LYS A 107 -23.25 16.19 -17.22
CA LYS A 107 -23.11 17.61 -16.88
C LYS A 107 -23.87 17.98 -15.60
N SER A 108 -25.10 17.50 -15.45
CA SER A 108 -25.92 17.75 -14.25
C SER A 108 -25.29 17.15 -12.99
N ILE A 109 -24.60 16.01 -13.11
CA ILE A 109 -23.88 15.37 -12.00
C ILE A 109 -22.68 16.23 -11.59
N SER A 110 -21.89 16.70 -12.57
CA SER A 110 -20.75 17.59 -12.33
C SER A 110 -21.18 18.92 -11.69
N GLU A 111 -22.28 19.52 -12.17
CA GLU A 111 -22.87 20.74 -11.61
C GLU A 111 -23.29 20.53 -10.15
N GLU A 112 -24.00 19.45 -9.83
CA GLU A 112 -24.43 19.18 -8.46
C GLU A 112 -23.24 18.92 -7.51
N LEU A 113 -22.24 18.14 -7.96
CA LEU A 113 -21.04 17.89 -7.16
C LEU A 113 -20.29 19.20 -6.88
N ASN A 114 -20.23 20.12 -7.85
CA ASN A 114 -19.62 21.44 -7.67
C ASN A 114 -20.43 22.30 -6.68
N GLU A 115 -21.76 22.33 -6.76
CA GLU A 115 -22.60 23.02 -5.78
C GLU A 115 -22.37 22.50 -4.36
N LEU A 116 -22.29 21.17 -4.19
CA LEU A 116 -22.00 20.55 -2.90
C LEU A 116 -20.60 20.85 -2.37
N SER A 117 -19.65 21.17 -3.25
CA SER A 117 -18.27 21.52 -2.85
C SER A 117 -18.17 22.90 -2.20
N HIS A 118 -19.15 23.79 -2.43
CA HIS A 118 -19.19 25.13 -1.85
C HIS A 118 -19.76 25.17 -0.42
N GLY A 119 -20.36 24.08 0.06
CA GLY A 119 -20.84 23.97 1.43
C GLY A 119 -19.72 23.80 2.46
N GLU A 120 -20.06 23.95 3.75
CA GLU A 120 -19.11 23.68 4.84
C GLU A 120 -18.60 22.23 4.77
N ASN A 121 -17.28 22.06 4.86
CA ASN A 121 -16.69 20.74 4.89
C ASN A 121 -17.03 20.03 6.21
N ARG A 122 -17.31 18.73 6.16
CA ARG A 122 -17.63 17.94 7.34
C ARG A 122 -17.17 16.49 7.23
N LEU A 123 -17.10 15.83 8.39
CA LEU A 123 -16.95 14.38 8.48
C LEU A 123 -18.16 13.67 7.87
N LEU A 124 -17.89 12.66 7.05
CA LEU A 124 -18.92 11.75 6.55
C LEU A 124 -19.18 10.64 7.56
N ASN A 125 -20.43 10.25 7.72
CA ASN A 125 -20.77 9.08 8.51
C ASN A 125 -20.61 7.79 7.69
N PRO A 126 -20.50 6.61 8.33
CA PRO A 126 -20.31 5.34 7.61
C PRO A 126 -21.41 4.99 6.60
N LYS A 127 -22.65 5.47 6.79
CA LYS A 127 -23.75 5.22 5.85
C LYS A 127 -23.54 5.97 4.54
N GLU A 128 -23.08 7.22 4.61
CA GLU A 128 -22.75 8.05 3.44
C GLU A 128 -21.60 7.41 2.63
N ILE A 129 -20.52 7.00 3.30
CA ILE A 129 -19.40 6.30 2.66
C ILE A 129 -19.87 5.00 2.01
N ASN A 130 -20.72 4.22 2.67
CA ASN A 130 -21.21 2.97 2.11
C ASN A 130 -22.09 3.19 0.87
N LYS A 131 -22.89 4.26 0.84
CA LYS A 131 -23.66 4.64 -0.36
C LYS A 131 -22.73 5.02 -1.52
N ALA A 132 -21.64 5.73 -1.25
CA ALA A 132 -20.69 6.17 -2.28
C ALA A 132 -20.02 5.03 -3.06
N LYS A 133 -19.94 3.81 -2.49
CA LYS A 133 -19.41 2.61 -3.19
C LYS A 133 -20.11 2.29 -4.50
N GLY A 134 -21.38 2.66 -4.65
CA GLY A 134 -22.17 2.42 -5.86
C GLY A 134 -21.83 3.34 -7.03
N PHE A 135 -21.16 4.48 -6.78
CA PHE A 135 -21.02 5.56 -7.76
C PHE A 135 -20.22 5.16 -9.00
N LYS A 136 -19.07 4.50 -8.82
CA LYS A 136 -18.28 3.97 -9.94
C LYS A 136 -19.08 2.97 -10.80
N LYS A 137 -19.82 2.06 -10.16
CA LYS A 137 -20.65 1.07 -10.86
C LYS A 137 -21.79 1.74 -11.63
N TYR A 138 -22.34 2.83 -11.10
CA TYR A 138 -23.30 3.66 -11.80
C TYR A 138 -22.70 4.28 -13.06
N LEU A 139 -21.53 4.93 -12.98
CA LEU A 139 -20.88 5.54 -14.14
C LEU A 139 -20.53 4.52 -15.23
N ILE A 140 -20.03 3.33 -14.85
CA ILE A 140 -19.78 2.24 -15.81
C ILE A 140 -21.06 1.83 -16.55
N ARG A 141 -22.20 1.73 -15.84
CA ARG A 141 -23.49 1.43 -16.47
C ARG A 141 -24.01 2.56 -17.34
N PHE A 142 -23.80 3.81 -16.90
CA PHE A 142 -24.14 5.00 -17.68
C PHE A 142 -23.41 4.98 -19.01
N ILE A 143 -22.08 4.84 -19.00
CA ILE A 143 -21.25 4.76 -20.22
C ILE A 143 -21.74 3.63 -21.12
N HIS A 144 -21.97 2.44 -20.57
CA HIS A 144 -22.46 1.31 -21.35
C HIS A 144 -23.78 1.61 -22.07
N ASN A 145 -24.73 2.25 -21.38
CA ASN A 145 -26.03 2.60 -21.97
C ASN A 145 -25.89 3.67 -23.06
N GLU A 146 -25.08 4.70 -22.83
CA GLU A 146 -24.81 5.74 -23.83
C GLU A 146 -24.13 5.16 -25.08
N MET A 147 -23.15 4.26 -24.90
CA MET A 147 -22.47 3.57 -26.00
C MET A 147 -23.44 2.67 -26.80
N GLN A 148 -24.32 1.92 -26.13
CA GLN A 148 -25.34 1.10 -26.79
C GLN A 148 -26.35 1.97 -27.57
N GLY A 149 -26.74 3.11 -27.01
CA GLY A 149 -27.61 4.09 -27.69
C GLY A 149 -27.01 4.67 -28.97
N HIS A 150 -25.68 4.69 -29.08
CA HIS A 150 -24.94 5.15 -30.25
C HIS A 150 -24.40 4.00 -31.13
N ASN A 151 -25.05 2.82 -31.07
CA ASN A 151 -24.71 1.63 -31.86
C ASN A 151 -23.30 1.04 -31.64
N HIS A 152 -22.62 1.39 -30.53
CA HIS A 152 -21.39 0.71 -30.15
C HIS A 152 -21.71 -0.62 -29.47
N LYS A 153 -21.34 -1.74 -30.12
CA LYS A 153 -21.46 -3.09 -29.55
C LYS A 153 -20.32 -3.35 -28.57
N ILE A 154 -20.51 -2.95 -27.32
CA ILE A 154 -19.56 -3.16 -26.23
C ILE A 154 -20.27 -3.77 -25.01
N SER A 155 -19.63 -4.75 -24.38
CA SER A 155 -20.14 -5.37 -23.17
C SER A 155 -19.86 -4.51 -21.93
N LEU A 156 -20.64 -4.74 -20.86
CA LEU A 156 -20.42 -4.06 -19.58
C LEU A 156 -19.03 -4.35 -18.97
N GLU A 157 -18.47 -5.54 -19.21
CA GLU A 157 -17.14 -5.89 -18.70
C GLU A 157 -16.03 -5.16 -19.48
N GLU A 158 -16.17 -5.00 -20.79
CA GLU A 158 -15.25 -4.17 -21.59
C GLU A 158 -15.30 -2.70 -21.15
N VAL A 159 -16.50 -2.14 -20.90
CA VAL A 159 -16.62 -0.77 -20.36
C VAL A 159 -15.96 -0.66 -18.97
N LYS A 160 -16.07 -1.69 -18.12
CA LYS A 160 -15.40 -1.72 -16.82
C LYS A 160 -13.88 -1.76 -16.96
N VAL A 161 -13.33 -2.50 -17.93
CA VAL A 161 -11.90 -2.51 -18.24
C VAL A 161 -11.46 -1.14 -18.74
N LEU A 162 -12.19 -0.53 -19.70
CA LEU A 162 -11.92 0.83 -20.18
C LEU A 162 -11.92 1.85 -19.05
N PHE A 163 -12.92 1.81 -18.16
CA PHE A 163 -13.01 2.69 -16.99
C PHE A 163 -11.81 2.55 -16.07
N ASN A 164 -11.39 1.32 -15.77
CA ASN A 164 -10.25 1.08 -14.90
C ASN A 164 -8.93 1.55 -15.54
N ASN A 165 -8.76 1.36 -16.85
CA ASN A 165 -7.59 1.80 -17.59
C ASN A 165 -7.54 3.33 -17.66
N GLU A 166 -8.64 3.98 -18.04
CA GLU A 166 -8.70 5.45 -18.08
C GLU A 166 -8.44 6.07 -16.69
N PHE A 167 -9.00 5.48 -15.64
CA PHE A 167 -8.73 5.95 -14.28
C PHE A 167 -7.28 5.75 -13.85
N LYS A 168 -6.66 4.62 -14.24
CA LYS A 168 -5.22 4.38 -14.04
C LYS A 168 -4.40 5.45 -14.78
N ASP A 169 -4.74 5.75 -16.02
CA ASP A 169 -4.01 6.70 -16.86
C ASP A 169 -4.12 8.12 -16.30
N ILE A 170 -5.29 8.53 -15.81
CA ILE A 170 -5.46 9.80 -15.10
C ILE A 170 -4.57 9.87 -13.85
N LEU A 171 -4.58 8.83 -13.00
CA LEU A 171 -3.72 8.79 -11.80
C LEU A 171 -2.23 8.87 -12.14
N ASN A 172 -1.79 8.19 -13.21
CA ASN A 172 -0.41 8.21 -13.69
C ASN A 172 -0.06 9.48 -14.47
N SER A 173 -1.05 10.26 -14.93
CA SER A 173 -0.80 11.53 -15.61
C SER A 173 -0.56 12.69 -14.63
N ASN A 174 -1.01 12.54 -13.39
CA ASN A 174 -0.85 13.53 -12.34
C ASN A 174 0.61 13.65 -11.91
N GLU A 175 1.03 14.88 -11.61
CA GLU A 175 2.33 15.14 -11.00
C GLU A 175 2.39 14.50 -9.60
N TRP A 176 3.44 13.72 -9.34
CA TRP A 176 3.74 13.24 -7.98
C TRP A 176 4.75 14.17 -7.33
N LYS A 177 4.32 14.85 -6.26
CA LYS A 177 5.15 15.81 -5.53
C LYS A 177 5.87 15.14 -4.36
N ILE A 178 6.99 15.73 -3.94
CA ILE A 178 7.60 15.40 -2.66
C ILE A 178 6.57 15.67 -1.57
N VAL A 179 6.37 14.70 -0.68
CA VAL A 179 5.52 14.86 0.50
C VAL A 179 6.44 15.17 1.67
N GLU A 180 6.33 16.38 2.20
CA GLU A 180 7.03 16.81 3.39
C GLU A 180 6.01 17.12 4.48
N THR A 181 6.17 16.46 5.62
CA THR A 181 5.29 16.64 6.78
C THR A 181 6.12 16.67 8.05
N GLU A 182 5.52 17.17 9.12
CA GLU A 182 6.24 17.40 10.37
C GLU A 182 5.44 16.90 11.57
N LEU A 183 6.15 16.46 12.60
CA LEU A 183 5.60 16.04 13.88
C LEU A 183 6.49 16.54 15.01
N VAL A 184 5.89 17.03 16.09
CA VAL A 184 6.59 17.36 17.33
C VAL A 184 6.43 16.23 18.32
N TYR A 185 7.54 15.71 18.85
CA TYR A 185 7.55 14.65 19.86
C TYR A 185 8.72 14.83 20.80
N GLY A 186 8.50 14.75 22.13
CA GLY A 186 9.56 14.93 23.13
C GLY A 186 10.33 16.26 22.98
N ASN A 187 9.60 17.37 22.76
CA ASN A 187 10.14 18.72 22.53
C ASN A 187 11.08 18.87 21.31
N LYS A 188 11.17 17.86 20.44
CA LYS A 188 11.89 17.96 19.16
C LYS A 188 10.91 17.94 17.99
N LYS A 189 11.29 18.62 16.92
CA LYS A 189 10.59 18.62 15.65
C LYS A 189 11.22 17.58 14.73
N TYR A 190 10.41 16.77 14.09
CA TYR A 190 10.82 15.77 13.12
C TYR A 190 10.16 16.07 11.78
N SER A 191 10.92 15.96 10.69
CA SER A 191 10.38 16.04 9.34
C SER A 191 10.39 14.66 8.68
N PHE A 192 9.29 14.31 8.02
CA PHE A 192 9.18 13.13 7.18
C PHE A 192 9.18 13.57 5.72
N VAL A 193 10.14 13.09 4.95
CA VAL A 193 10.28 13.43 3.53
C VAL A 193 10.09 12.17 2.70
N LEU A 194 9.07 12.16 1.85
CA LEU A 194 8.81 11.08 0.91
C LEU A 194 9.04 11.60 -0.51
N ILE A 195 10.05 11.06 -1.18
CA ILE A 195 10.49 11.49 -2.51
C ILE A 195 10.02 10.45 -3.52
N PRO A 196 9.08 10.76 -4.42
CA PRO A 196 8.70 9.83 -5.48
C PRO A 196 9.82 9.69 -6.50
N ALA A 197 9.86 8.57 -7.23
CA ALA A 197 10.87 8.31 -8.26
C ALA A 197 11.09 9.50 -9.22
N SER A 198 10.02 10.15 -9.66
CA SER A 198 10.08 11.31 -10.56
C SER A 198 10.70 12.58 -10.00
N LYS A 199 10.95 12.62 -8.69
CA LYS A 199 11.62 13.73 -7.99
C LYS A 199 12.98 13.32 -7.44
N MET A 200 13.43 12.09 -7.68
CA MET A 200 14.81 11.66 -7.40
C MET A 200 15.71 12.29 -8.46
N LYS A 201 16.31 13.44 -8.13
CA LYS A 201 17.09 14.27 -9.04
C LYS A 201 18.45 14.52 -8.40
N TYR A 202 19.52 14.16 -9.12
CA TYR A 202 20.88 14.40 -8.62
C TYR A 202 21.25 15.88 -8.80
N ASN A 203 21.75 16.52 -7.74
CA ASN A 203 22.18 17.94 -7.73
C ASN A 203 21.19 18.94 -8.37
N ASN A 204 19.89 18.77 -8.10
CA ASN A 204 18.81 19.62 -8.62
C ASN A 204 18.68 19.64 -10.16
N ALA A 205 19.12 18.58 -10.84
CA ALA A 205 18.92 18.45 -12.28
C ALA A 205 17.43 18.52 -12.69
N ASP A 206 17.17 18.92 -13.94
CA ASP A 206 15.81 19.05 -14.48
C ASP A 206 15.09 17.71 -14.63
N ASN A 207 15.85 16.64 -14.88
CA ASN A 207 15.35 15.29 -15.11
C ASN A 207 15.61 14.38 -13.90
N ASP A 208 14.70 13.44 -13.67
CA ASP A 208 14.94 12.36 -12.71
C ASP A 208 16.10 11.45 -13.14
N ILE A 209 16.70 10.76 -12.16
CA ILE A 209 17.89 9.92 -12.34
C ILE A 209 17.65 8.65 -13.17
N PHE A 210 16.40 8.35 -13.56
CA PHE A 210 16.07 7.14 -14.31
C PHE A 210 16.25 7.41 -15.81
N TYR A 211 17.09 6.59 -16.45
CA TYR A 211 17.44 6.80 -17.85
C TYR A 211 16.46 6.15 -18.82
N ASP A 212 16.34 4.82 -18.76
CA ASP A 212 15.73 4.02 -19.84
C ASP A 212 14.31 4.50 -20.16
N CYS A 213 13.59 4.96 -19.14
CA CYS A 213 12.43 5.84 -19.25
C CYS A 213 12.48 6.82 -18.06
N SER A 214 12.29 8.12 -18.32
CA SER A 214 12.07 9.10 -17.25
C SER A 214 10.61 9.07 -16.81
N TYR A 215 10.37 9.33 -15.53
CA TYR A 215 9.02 9.47 -15.01
C TYR A 215 8.35 10.81 -15.35
N GLN A 216 9.09 11.79 -15.87
CA GLN A 216 8.56 13.09 -16.33
C GLN A 216 7.68 13.81 -15.28
N ASN A 217 8.13 13.86 -14.02
CA ASN A 217 7.39 14.40 -12.87
C ASN A 217 6.10 13.65 -12.48
N LYS A 218 5.74 12.57 -13.18
CA LYS A 218 4.56 11.75 -12.90
C LYS A 218 4.88 10.61 -11.94
N GLY A 219 3.93 9.74 -11.65
CA GLY A 219 4.23 8.51 -10.95
C GLY A 219 3.47 7.32 -11.49
N ILE A 220 3.81 6.15 -10.99
CA ILE A 220 3.23 4.88 -11.42
C ILE A 220 2.42 4.33 -10.26
N CYS A 221 1.11 4.50 -10.33
CA CYS A 221 0.20 4.11 -9.28
C CYS A 221 0.06 2.58 -9.18
N SER A 222 -0.35 2.12 -8.01
CA SER A 222 -0.53 0.70 -7.67
C SER A 222 -1.54 -0.07 -8.53
N LYS A 223 -2.32 0.62 -9.36
CA LYS A 223 -3.22 0.00 -10.35
C LYS A 223 -2.50 -0.43 -11.63
N SER A 224 -1.24 -0.01 -11.82
CA SER A 224 -0.39 -0.38 -12.97
C SER A 224 0.24 -1.77 -12.77
N SER A 225 -0.60 -2.78 -12.55
CA SER A 225 -0.17 -4.15 -12.29
C SER A 225 0.41 -4.88 -13.51
N ASP A 226 0.35 -4.26 -14.68
CA ASP A 226 0.90 -4.70 -15.96
C ASP A 226 2.17 -3.93 -16.39
N GLU A 227 2.59 -2.91 -15.65
CA GLU A 227 3.73 -2.04 -16.00
C GLU A 227 5.05 -2.83 -16.10
N THR A 228 5.80 -2.74 -17.19
CA THR A 228 7.03 -3.55 -17.40
C THR A 228 8.31 -2.72 -17.41
N VAL A 229 8.17 -1.41 -17.44
CA VAL A 229 9.27 -0.47 -17.46
C VAL A 229 9.55 -0.03 -16.03
N HIS A 230 8.55 0.60 -15.42
CA HIS A 230 8.73 1.31 -14.15
C HIS A 230 8.34 0.50 -12.92
N ALA A 231 9.12 0.66 -11.85
CA ALA A 231 8.77 0.26 -10.51
C ALA A 231 7.52 1.01 -10.07
N VAL A 232 6.50 0.23 -9.71
CA VAL A 232 5.22 0.75 -9.27
C VAL A 232 5.35 1.29 -7.85
N ASN A 233 4.84 2.50 -7.63
CA ASN A 233 4.78 3.14 -6.32
C ASN A 233 6.14 3.21 -5.61
N LEU A 234 7.18 3.61 -6.35
CA LEU A 234 8.57 3.74 -5.89
C LEU A 234 8.81 5.09 -5.21
N TRP A 235 9.28 5.06 -3.96
CA TRP A 235 9.60 6.25 -3.15
C TRP A 235 10.84 6.03 -2.28
N VAL A 236 11.58 7.11 -2.01
CA VAL A 236 12.43 7.21 -0.82
C VAL A 236 11.55 7.63 0.37
N SER A 237 11.76 7.03 1.54
CA SER A 237 11.20 7.47 2.81
C SER A 237 12.34 7.87 3.73
N ASP A 238 12.36 9.13 4.15
CA ASP A 238 13.39 9.72 4.99
C ASP A 238 12.78 10.36 6.23
N VAL A 239 13.45 10.19 7.37
CA VAL A 239 13.08 10.74 8.68
C VAL A 239 14.24 11.59 9.13
N LYS A 240 13.99 12.87 9.39
CA LYS A 240 15.03 13.79 9.86
C LYS A 240 14.71 14.40 11.22
N ASP A 241 15.75 14.72 11.95
CA ASP A 241 15.67 15.51 13.18
C ASP A 241 15.49 17.02 12.88
N ASP A 242 15.51 17.82 13.94
CA ASP A 242 15.41 19.28 13.89
C ASP A 242 16.63 19.96 13.25
N GLN A 243 17.76 19.25 13.17
CA GLN A 243 19.00 19.68 12.54
C GLN A 243 19.13 19.20 11.09
N GLN A 244 18.08 18.56 10.54
CA GLN A 244 18.05 17.96 9.21
C GLN A 244 18.99 16.76 9.02
N ASN A 245 19.49 16.16 10.10
CA ASN A 245 20.22 14.89 10.02
C ASN A 245 19.23 13.76 9.77
N SER A 246 19.57 12.84 8.86
CA SER A 246 18.74 11.65 8.64
C SER A 246 18.89 10.67 9.81
N LEU A 247 17.76 10.35 10.44
CA LEU A 247 17.62 9.33 11.47
C LEU A 247 17.29 7.96 10.87
N PHE A 248 16.69 7.93 9.68
CA PHE A 248 16.38 6.73 8.92
C PHE A 248 16.08 7.10 7.46
N THR A 249 16.66 6.36 6.51
CA THR A 249 16.29 6.43 5.09
C THR A 249 16.14 5.03 4.50
N GLY A 250 15.16 4.85 3.62
CA GLY A 250 15.11 3.68 2.75
C GLY A 250 14.11 3.77 1.62
N ILE A 251 13.99 2.68 0.86
CA ILE A 251 13.22 2.63 -0.38
C ILE A 251 11.96 1.79 -0.19
N ARG A 252 10.80 2.35 -0.54
CA ARG A 252 9.52 1.65 -0.52
C ARG A 252 8.95 1.53 -1.92
N HIS A 253 8.41 0.35 -2.25
CA HIS A 253 7.86 0.07 -3.57
C HIS A 253 6.69 -0.93 -3.55
N GLY A 254 6.00 -1.08 -4.68
CA GLY A 254 5.09 -2.20 -4.96
C GLY A 254 5.83 -3.48 -5.35
N VAL A 255 5.15 -4.61 -5.48
CA VAL A 255 5.81 -5.86 -5.92
C VAL A 255 6.45 -5.69 -7.30
N LEU A 256 7.62 -6.29 -7.49
CA LEU A 256 8.35 -6.20 -8.76
C LEU A 256 7.63 -6.94 -9.89
N SER A 257 6.83 -7.96 -9.55
CA SER A 257 6.02 -8.69 -10.52
C SER A 257 4.97 -7.81 -11.22
N PRO A 258 4.96 -7.69 -12.56
CA PRO A 258 3.83 -7.20 -13.32
C PRO A 258 2.76 -8.30 -13.43
N PHE A 259 2.14 -8.60 -12.30
CA PHE A 259 1.30 -9.78 -12.09
C PHE A 259 -0.03 -9.80 -12.88
N SER A 260 -0.39 -8.72 -13.57
CA SER A 260 -1.49 -8.74 -14.55
C SER A 260 -1.10 -9.38 -15.87
N LEU A 261 0.20 -9.54 -16.14
CA LEU A 261 0.69 -10.30 -17.28
C LEU A 261 0.63 -11.81 -17.00
N PRO A 262 0.53 -12.65 -18.06
CA PRO A 262 0.49 -14.09 -17.91
C PRO A 262 1.66 -14.63 -17.08
N GLU A 263 1.36 -15.52 -16.12
CA GLU A 263 2.35 -16.14 -15.25
C GLU A 263 3.41 -16.90 -16.07
N GLY A 264 4.68 -16.75 -15.68
CA GLY A 264 5.81 -17.38 -16.35
C GLY A 264 6.19 -16.78 -17.71
N SER A 265 5.42 -15.80 -18.23
CA SER A 265 5.74 -15.15 -19.51
C SER A 265 7.07 -14.40 -19.45
N PHE A 266 7.78 -14.37 -20.58
CA PHE A 266 9.03 -13.63 -20.74
C PHE A 266 8.87 -12.15 -20.36
N LEU A 267 7.81 -11.52 -20.85
CA LEU A 267 7.52 -10.11 -20.59
C LEU A 267 7.32 -9.82 -19.09
N ARG A 268 6.71 -10.75 -18.35
CA ARG A 268 6.53 -10.63 -16.91
C ARG A 268 7.85 -10.74 -16.14
N LYS A 269 8.73 -11.66 -16.53
CA LYS A 269 10.05 -11.84 -15.93
C LYS A 269 11.00 -10.68 -16.22
N GLU A 270 11.06 -10.21 -17.46
CA GLU A 270 11.87 -9.05 -17.81
C GLU A 270 11.31 -7.77 -17.18
N GLY A 271 9.99 -7.61 -17.13
CA GLY A 271 9.37 -6.51 -16.41
C GLY A 271 9.76 -6.50 -14.93
N ALA A 272 9.76 -7.66 -14.26
CA ALA A 272 10.21 -7.75 -12.87
C ALA A 272 11.68 -7.35 -12.69
N LYS A 273 12.56 -7.72 -13.62
CA LYS A 273 13.98 -7.30 -13.63
C LYS A 273 14.14 -5.80 -13.86
N ASN A 274 13.38 -5.19 -14.77
CA ASN A 274 13.42 -3.74 -15.00
C ASN A 274 12.98 -2.97 -13.75
N ARG A 275 11.85 -3.37 -13.13
CA ARG A 275 11.41 -2.78 -11.86
C ARG A 275 12.45 -2.94 -10.75
N ALA A 276 13.14 -4.08 -10.69
CA ALA A 276 14.23 -4.31 -9.74
C ALA A 276 15.42 -3.36 -9.97
N LYS A 277 15.82 -3.13 -11.23
CA LYS A 277 16.88 -2.18 -11.57
C LYS A 277 16.55 -0.76 -11.14
N GLU A 278 15.31 -0.31 -11.30
CA GLU A 278 14.93 1.02 -10.80
C GLU A 278 14.99 1.12 -9.27
N VAL A 279 14.62 0.06 -8.55
CA VAL A 279 14.82 0.02 -7.09
C VAL A 279 16.31 0.09 -6.73
N VAL A 280 17.20 -0.56 -7.51
CA VAL A 280 18.66 -0.44 -7.34
C VAL A 280 19.15 0.99 -7.60
N ILE A 281 18.66 1.65 -8.66
CA ILE A 281 19.01 3.05 -8.96
C ILE A 281 18.55 3.98 -7.82
N ALA A 282 17.34 3.79 -7.30
CA ALA A 282 16.83 4.54 -6.15
C ALA A 282 17.66 4.28 -4.87
N ALA A 283 18.10 3.03 -4.66
CA ALA A 283 18.96 2.67 -3.54
C ALA A 283 20.37 3.27 -3.66
N LEU A 284 20.93 3.35 -4.87
CA LEU A 284 22.19 4.06 -5.10
C LEU A 284 22.04 5.56 -4.83
N TYR A 285 20.92 6.15 -5.27
CA TYR A 285 20.60 7.57 -5.04
C TYR A 285 20.50 7.93 -3.56
N SER A 286 19.97 7.04 -2.71
CA SER A 286 19.92 7.27 -1.27
C SER A 286 21.27 7.18 -0.56
N LYS A 287 22.35 6.87 -1.29
CA LYS A 287 23.74 6.88 -0.79
C LYS A 287 24.59 7.86 -1.62
N PRO A 288 24.53 9.18 -1.36
CA PRO A 288 25.14 10.21 -2.20
C PRO A 288 26.64 9.99 -2.47
N GLU A 289 27.41 9.54 -1.47
CA GLU A 289 28.84 9.25 -1.63
C GLU A 289 29.10 8.06 -2.55
N LEU A 290 28.28 6.99 -2.46
CA LEU A 290 28.38 5.86 -3.39
C LEU A 290 27.92 6.26 -4.80
N TYR A 291 26.88 7.07 -4.92
CA TYR A 291 26.42 7.61 -6.19
C TYR A 291 27.53 8.41 -6.90
N LYS A 292 28.19 9.31 -6.15
CA LYS A 292 29.32 10.11 -6.64
C LYS A 292 30.50 9.26 -7.08
N LYS A 293 30.90 8.26 -6.27
CA LYS A 293 31.96 7.30 -6.64
C LYS A 293 31.61 6.52 -7.92
N ALA A 294 30.37 6.05 -8.02
CA ALA A 294 29.89 5.35 -9.21
C ALA A 294 29.98 6.21 -10.48
N LEU A 295 29.57 7.49 -10.40
CA LEU A 295 29.70 8.45 -11.50
C LEU A 295 31.17 8.71 -11.91
N ASN A 296 32.11 8.56 -10.98
CA ASN A 296 33.55 8.64 -11.25
C ASN A 296 34.15 7.33 -11.81
N ASN A 297 33.31 6.42 -12.30
CA ASN A 297 33.67 5.10 -12.83
C ASN A 297 34.30 4.15 -11.80
N GLU A 298 34.16 4.43 -10.50
CA GLU A 298 34.54 3.46 -9.47
C GLU A 298 33.51 2.35 -9.39
N VAL A 299 33.97 1.11 -9.24
CA VAL A 299 33.08 -0.01 -8.97
C VAL A 299 32.68 0.04 -7.50
N VAL A 300 31.45 0.42 -7.23
CA VAL A 300 30.92 0.47 -5.86
C VAL A 300 30.17 -0.82 -5.52
N THR A 301 30.29 -1.26 -4.28
CA THR A 301 29.46 -2.34 -3.74
C THR A 301 28.24 -1.74 -3.06
N LEU A 302 27.05 -2.14 -3.49
CA LEU A 302 25.78 -1.69 -2.92
C LEU A 302 25.08 -2.86 -2.23
N ARG A 303 24.99 -2.78 -0.90
CA ARG A 303 24.26 -3.74 -0.07
C ARG A 303 22.80 -3.35 0.03
N ILE A 304 21.90 -4.27 -0.29
CA ILE A 304 20.44 -4.03 -0.27
C ILE A 304 19.76 -5.15 0.52
N SER A 305 18.89 -4.80 1.46
CA SER A 305 17.95 -5.76 2.05
C SER A 305 16.57 -5.58 1.45
N SER A 306 16.07 -6.55 0.67
CA SER A 306 14.70 -6.55 0.14
C SER A 306 13.77 -7.28 1.11
N THR A 307 13.02 -6.55 1.91
CA THR A 307 12.04 -7.08 2.87
C THR A 307 10.61 -7.05 2.32
N SER A 308 10.16 -8.17 1.76
CA SER A 308 8.80 -8.33 1.24
C SER A 308 7.80 -8.67 2.35
N LEU A 309 6.58 -8.15 2.21
CA LEU A 309 5.44 -8.36 3.10
C LEU A 309 4.32 -9.20 2.44
N LEU A 310 4.65 -9.86 1.32
CA LEU A 310 3.74 -10.73 0.59
C LEU A 310 3.38 -11.97 1.40
N THR A 311 2.15 -12.40 1.22
CA THR A 311 1.66 -13.65 1.76
C THR A 311 1.93 -14.73 0.75
N TYR A 312 2.87 -15.62 1.05
CA TYR A 312 3.29 -16.68 0.12
C TYR A 312 2.28 -17.84 0.06
N MET A 313 1.03 -17.49 -0.24
CA MET A 313 -0.12 -18.35 -0.38
C MET A 313 -1.06 -17.75 -1.42
N PHE A 314 -1.81 -18.60 -2.12
CA PHE A 314 -2.74 -18.19 -3.16
C PHE A 314 -2.07 -17.28 -4.20
N GLY A 315 -2.79 -16.26 -4.68
CA GLY A 315 -2.38 -15.41 -5.80
C GLY A 315 -1.17 -14.48 -5.57
N GLU A 316 -0.55 -14.48 -4.39
CA GLU A 316 0.71 -13.74 -4.15
C GLU A 316 1.96 -14.63 -4.29
N THR A 317 1.80 -15.96 -4.46
CA THR A 317 2.92 -16.92 -4.60
C THR A 317 3.80 -16.57 -5.80
N SER A 318 3.23 -16.56 -7.02
CA SER A 318 3.99 -16.29 -8.24
C SER A 318 4.52 -14.86 -8.30
N MET A 319 3.89 -13.92 -7.59
CA MET A 319 4.40 -12.55 -7.48
C MET A 319 5.70 -12.50 -6.68
N LEU A 320 5.81 -13.29 -5.61
CA LEU A 320 7.03 -13.40 -4.83
C LEU A 320 8.11 -14.16 -5.60
N ASP A 321 7.74 -15.25 -6.29
CA ASP A 321 8.69 -16.02 -7.10
C ASP A 321 9.33 -15.17 -8.21
N ASP A 322 8.55 -14.32 -8.90
CA ASP A 322 9.10 -13.37 -9.89
C ASP A 322 10.04 -12.33 -9.25
N GLN A 323 9.71 -11.86 -8.04
CA GLN A 323 10.54 -10.88 -7.32
C GLN A 323 11.86 -11.51 -6.85
N ILE A 324 11.82 -12.75 -6.35
CA ILE A 324 13.03 -13.52 -6.00
C ILE A 324 13.88 -13.73 -7.26
N PHE A 325 13.27 -14.17 -8.36
CA PHE A 325 13.95 -14.33 -9.64
C PHE A 325 14.63 -13.04 -10.11
N ALA A 326 13.95 -11.90 -10.01
CA ALA A 326 14.53 -10.61 -10.42
C ALA A 326 15.73 -10.23 -9.55
N TRP A 327 15.64 -10.43 -8.23
CA TRP A 327 16.75 -10.17 -7.32
C TRP A 327 17.92 -11.11 -7.51
N ASP A 328 17.68 -12.42 -7.63
CA ASP A 328 18.73 -13.40 -7.90
C ASP A 328 19.41 -13.13 -9.23
N SER A 329 18.65 -12.75 -10.26
CA SER A 329 19.20 -12.39 -11.58
C SER A 329 20.18 -11.22 -11.50
N LEU A 330 19.87 -10.21 -10.68
CA LEU A 330 20.76 -9.05 -10.48
C LEU A 330 21.91 -9.36 -9.53
N ASN A 331 21.68 -10.14 -8.49
CA ASN A 331 22.69 -10.46 -7.47
C ASN A 331 23.72 -11.50 -7.95
N ASN A 332 23.37 -12.35 -8.92
CA ASN A 332 24.28 -13.31 -9.53
C ASN A 332 25.09 -12.72 -10.70
N ASP A 333 24.75 -11.52 -11.17
CA ASP A 333 25.59 -10.79 -12.11
C ASP A 333 26.83 -10.26 -11.35
N PRO A 334 28.06 -10.59 -11.78
CA PRO A 334 29.26 -10.04 -11.17
C PRO A 334 29.26 -8.51 -11.10
N PHE A 335 28.68 -7.86 -12.12
CA PHE A 335 28.54 -6.41 -12.17
C PHE A 335 27.31 -5.98 -12.95
N VAL A 336 26.37 -5.35 -12.27
CA VAL A 336 25.21 -4.75 -12.90
C VAL A 336 25.59 -3.39 -13.48
N HIS A 337 25.31 -3.21 -14.77
CA HIS A 337 25.47 -1.93 -15.45
C HIS A 337 24.16 -1.15 -15.35
N LEU A 338 24.25 0.07 -14.81
CA LEU A 338 23.11 0.97 -14.67
C LEU A 338 23.38 2.26 -15.44
N ASN A 339 22.37 2.76 -16.13
CA ASN A 339 22.42 4.07 -16.74
C ASN A 339 21.78 5.07 -15.77
N ILE A 340 22.57 6.01 -15.27
CA ILE A 340 22.13 7.05 -14.33
C ILE A 340 22.55 8.44 -14.85
N ARG A 341 21.99 9.49 -14.26
CA ARG A 341 22.32 10.89 -14.61
C ARG A 341 23.36 11.49 -13.67
N ASP A 342 24.28 12.25 -14.23
CA ASP A 342 25.19 13.08 -13.45
C ASP A 342 24.57 14.44 -13.09
N GLU A 343 25.38 15.32 -12.50
CA GLU A 343 24.98 16.65 -12.03
C GLU A 343 24.54 17.62 -13.14
N LYS A 344 24.93 17.35 -14.38
CA LYS A 344 24.50 18.13 -15.57
C LYS A 344 23.23 17.55 -16.19
N GLY A 345 22.75 16.43 -15.64
CA GLY A 345 21.68 15.62 -16.24
C GLY A 345 22.16 14.73 -17.38
N ASP A 346 23.46 14.68 -17.64
CA ASP A 346 24.08 13.86 -18.69
C ASP A 346 24.13 12.40 -18.26
N LEU A 347 24.14 11.51 -19.24
CA LEU A 347 24.04 10.08 -19.01
C LEU A 347 25.39 9.46 -18.76
N LYS A 348 25.45 8.63 -17.72
CA LYS A 348 26.61 7.83 -17.34
C LYS A 348 26.18 6.39 -17.12
N GLN A 349 26.86 5.47 -17.80
CA GLN A 349 26.79 4.07 -17.45
C GLN A 349 27.76 3.81 -16.30
N VAL A 350 27.24 3.30 -15.19
CA VAL A 350 28.02 2.96 -14.00
C VAL A 350 28.00 1.47 -13.72
N LYS A 351 29.03 0.99 -13.04
CA LYS A 351 29.25 -0.42 -12.76
C LYS A 351 29.11 -0.69 -11.27
N ILE A 352 28.11 -1.48 -10.90
CA ILE A 352 27.75 -1.73 -9.50
C ILE A 352 27.91 -3.22 -9.19
N LYS A 353 28.56 -3.55 -8.07
CA LYS A 353 28.50 -4.88 -7.48
C LYS A 353 27.35 -4.91 -6.49
N LEU A 354 26.34 -5.75 -6.74
CA LEU A 354 25.21 -5.89 -5.83
C LEU A 354 25.48 -6.99 -4.81
N ASP A 355 25.05 -6.73 -3.58
CA ASP A 355 25.02 -7.72 -2.52
C ASP A 355 23.65 -7.64 -1.85
N ILE A 356 22.73 -8.52 -2.26
CA ILE A 356 21.32 -8.46 -1.89
C ILE A 356 20.97 -9.54 -0.88
N ALA A 357 20.29 -9.16 0.20
CA ALA A 357 19.63 -10.05 1.14
C ALA A 357 18.11 -10.04 0.85
N ILE A 358 17.56 -11.18 0.43
CA ILE A 358 16.16 -11.30 -0.02
C ILE A 358 15.33 -11.92 1.11
N LEU A 359 14.35 -11.18 1.63
CA LEU A 359 13.52 -11.60 2.75
C LEU A 359 12.03 -11.50 2.41
N ASN A 360 11.22 -12.35 3.04
CA ASN A 360 9.77 -12.25 3.00
C ASN A 360 9.12 -12.65 4.34
N PHE A 361 8.43 -11.69 4.96
CA PHE A 361 7.64 -11.87 6.18
C PHE A 361 6.21 -11.36 5.96
N GLY A 362 5.28 -12.28 5.70
CA GLY A 362 3.87 -11.94 5.47
C GLY A 362 3.17 -11.45 6.75
N VAL A 363 2.43 -10.34 6.65
CA VAL A 363 1.86 -9.60 7.80
C VAL A 363 0.32 -9.52 7.81
N ASN A 364 -0.36 -10.33 7.02
CA ASN A 364 -1.83 -10.39 7.02
C ASN A 364 -2.36 -11.51 7.94
N GLU A 365 -3.68 -11.51 8.16
CA GLU A 365 -4.35 -12.50 9.01
C GLU A 365 -4.04 -13.93 8.54
N LEU A 366 -4.01 -14.16 7.23
CA LEU A 366 -3.71 -15.47 6.69
C LEU A 366 -2.31 -15.96 7.09
N SER A 367 -1.31 -15.08 6.98
CA SER A 367 0.09 -15.36 7.31
C SER A 367 0.31 -15.55 8.81
N LEU A 368 -0.40 -14.77 9.64
CA LEU A 368 -0.15 -14.68 11.08
C LEU A 368 -1.14 -15.47 11.96
N SER A 369 -2.34 -15.81 11.47
CA SER A 369 -3.41 -16.44 12.27
C SER A 369 -4.03 -17.71 11.67
N MET A 370 -4.26 -17.81 10.35
CA MET A 370 -4.97 -18.97 9.78
C MET A 370 -4.06 -20.17 9.49
N ILE A 371 -2.89 -19.99 8.87
CA ILE A 371 -2.06 -21.13 8.45
C ILE A 371 -1.53 -21.95 9.65
N ASN A 372 -1.49 -21.36 10.85
CA ASN A 372 -1.04 -22.04 12.06
C ASN A 372 -2.17 -22.77 12.82
N ARG A 373 -3.44 -22.59 12.41
CA ARG A 373 -4.62 -23.26 12.99
C ARG A 373 -5.19 -24.37 12.10
N VAL A 374 -4.54 -24.62 10.96
CA VAL A 374 -5.02 -25.43 9.84
C VAL A 374 -4.55 -26.90 9.92
N SER A 375 -3.93 -27.33 11.01
CA SER A 375 -3.56 -28.74 11.21
C SER A 375 -4.77 -29.67 11.35
N ASP A 376 -5.94 -29.14 11.74
CA ASP A 376 -7.09 -29.97 12.11
C ASP A 376 -8.17 -29.85 11.02
N GLY A 377 -8.16 -30.79 10.05
CA GLY A 377 -9.27 -30.98 9.10
C GLY A 377 -9.03 -30.54 7.64
N ILE A 378 -7.80 -30.27 7.23
CA ILE A 378 -7.45 -29.99 5.83
C ILE A 378 -6.91 -31.25 5.13
N SER A 379 -7.28 -31.47 3.86
CA SER A 379 -6.77 -32.60 3.06
C SER A 379 -5.24 -32.65 3.05
N ASP A 380 -4.66 -33.85 3.15
CA ASP A 380 -3.21 -34.09 3.21
C ASP A 380 -2.41 -33.36 2.11
N ARG A 381 -2.99 -33.25 0.89
CA ARG A 381 -2.37 -32.54 -0.25
C ARG A 381 -2.22 -31.03 -0.05
N LEU A 382 -3.18 -30.39 0.62
CA LEU A 382 -3.10 -28.96 0.91
C LEU A 382 -2.14 -28.70 2.08
N SER A 383 -2.13 -29.59 3.08
CA SER A 383 -1.16 -29.56 4.19
C SER A 383 0.30 -29.68 3.70
N SER A 384 0.58 -30.61 2.77
CA SER A 384 1.92 -30.78 2.20
C SER A 384 2.36 -29.57 1.37
N CYS A 385 1.48 -29.01 0.55
CA CYS A 385 1.75 -27.78 -0.22
C CYS A 385 2.08 -26.58 0.69
N ILE A 386 1.30 -26.38 1.76
CA ILE A 386 1.55 -25.33 2.76
C ILE A 386 2.91 -25.54 3.43
N THR A 387 3.24 -26.76 3.82
CA THR A 387 4.50 -27.10 4.49
C THR A 387 5.70 -26.85 3.57
N TYR A 388 5.62 -27.29 2.31
CA TYR A 388 6.65 -27.04 1.31
C TYR A 388 6.93 -25.55 1.13
N LYS A 389 5.88 -24.74 0.98
CA LYS A 389 6.00 -23.28 0.83
C LYS A 389 6.59 -22.61 2.06
N LYS A 390 6.19 -23.05 3.26
CA LYS A 390 6.77 -22.57 4.53
C LYS A 390 8.27 -22.88 4.61
N ASN A 391 8.69 -24.08 4.21
CA ASN A 391 10.09 -24.48 4.23
C ASN A 391 10.93 -23.64 3.25
N ASN A 392 10.43 -23.42 2.03
CA ASN A 392 11.12 -22.55 1.05
C ASN A 392 11.29 -21.12 1.58
N LEU A 393 10.24 -20.53 2.16
CA LEU A 393 10.34 -19.21 2.79
C LEU A 393 11.30 -19.19 3.97
N HIS A 394 11.29 -20.24 4.80
CA HIS A 394 12.19 -20.35 5.93
C HIS A 394 13.64 -20.35 5.45
N GLN A 395 13.98 -21.13 4.43
CA GLN A 395 15.34 -21.17 3.90
C GLN A 395 15.76 -19.88 3.20
N LEU A 396 14.85 -19.25 2.45
CA LEU A 396 15.09 -17.92 1.85
C LEU A 396 15.45 -16.90 2.94
N ASN A 397 14.61 -16.80 3.97
CA ASN A 397 14.83 -15.88 5.08
C ASN A 397 16.08 -16.23 5.89
N LYS A 398 16.35 -17.52 6.14
CA LYS A 398 17.55 -17.98 6.87
C LYS A 398 18.80 -17.51 6.13
N SER A 399 18.91 -17.81 4.84
CA SER A 399 20.06 -17.45 4.00
C SER A 399 20.32 -15.94 4.02
N ALA A 400 19.25 -15.13 3.96
CA ALA A 400 19.36 -13.69 4.03
C ALA A 400 19.77 -13.18 5.43
N LEU A 401 19.25 -13.78 6.51
CA LEU A 401 19.65 -13.44 7.87
C LEU A 401 21.11 -13.82 8.17
N GLU A 402 21.56 -14.96 7.67
CA GLU A 402 22.96 -15.40 7.75
C GLU A 402 23.88 -14.45 6.98
N LYS A 403 23.47 -13.97 5.80
CA LYS A 403 24.19 -12.93 5.06
C LYS A 403 24.30 -11.62 5.86
N ILE A 404 23.23 -11.20 6.54
CA ILE A 404 23.22 -9.95 7.31
C ILE A 404 24.03 -10.08 8.61
N MET A 405 23.80 -11.12 9.41
CA MET A 405 24.29 -11.21 10.80
C MET A 405 25.39 -12.26 11.01
N GLY A 406 25.70 -13.09 10.01
CA GLY A 406 26.59 -14.25 10.12
C GLY A 406 25.83 -15.56 10.21
N ASP A 407 26.38 -16.61 9.60
CA ASP A 407 25.88 -17.98 9.61
C ASP A 407 25.76 -18.56 11.03
N ASP A 408 26.73 -18.25 11.88
CA ASP A 408 26.80 -18.74 13.25
C ASP A 408 25.97 -17.92 14.27
N TYR A 409 25.44 -16.76 13.87
CA TYR A 409 24.79 -15.85 14.81
C TYR A 409 23.45 -16.40 15.35
N LEU A 410 22.63 -16.93 14.44
CA LEU A 410 21.31 -17.45 14.80
C LEU A 410 21.41 -18.60 15.80
N GLU A 411 22.49 -19.38 15.76
CA GLU A 411 22.71 -20.54 16.63
C GLU A 411 23.51 -20.12 17.87
N ASN A 412 24.76 -19.71 17.67
CA ASN A 412 25.79 -19.54 18.70
C ASN A 412 26.09 -18.10 19.10
N ASN A 413 25.34 -17.12 18.58
CA ASN A 413 25.46 -15.69 18.94
C ASN A 413 26.79 -15.04 18.53
N HIS A 414 27.52 -15.61 17.56
CA HIS A 414 28.71 -14.99 17.00
C HIS A 414 28.35 -14.09 15.83
N LEU A 415 28.54 -12.77 15.99
CA LEU A 415 28.25 -11.81 14.94
C LEU A 415 29.25 -11.94 13.78
N GLY A 416 28.72 -12.02 12.56
CA GLY A 416 29.45 -12.07 11.31
C GLY A 416 28.66 -11.37 10.20
N GLY A 417 28.86 -11.78 8.94
CA GLY A 417 28.13 -11.22 7.80
C GLY A 417 28.35 -9.71 7.65
N TRP A 418 27.34 -9.00 7.15
CA TRP A 418 27.39 -7.54 7.00
C TRP A 418 27.58 -6.81 8.33
N VAL A 419 26.91 -7.26 9.39
CA VAL A 419 27.02 -6.66 10.73
C VAL A 419 28.44 -6.78 11.26
N GLY A 420 29.02 -7.99 11.22
CA GLY A 420 30.39 -8.23 11.66
C GLY A 420 31.41 -7.39 10.90
N ASN A 421 31.26 -7.30 9.57
CA ASN A 421 32.10 -6.46 8.73
C ASN A 421 31.99 -4.98 9.13
N TYR A 422 30.77 -4.44 9.23
CA TYR A 422 30.55 -3.05 9.63
C TYR A 422 31.16 -2.72 10.99
N LEU A 423 30.97 -3.58 12.01
CA LEU A 423 31.52 -3.37 13.34
C LEU A 423 33.05 -3.52 13.39
N SER A 424 33.63 -4.30 12.48
CA SER A 424 35.09 -4.43 12.37
C SER A 424 35.73 -3.20 11.69
N GLU A 425 35.05 -2.64 10.69
CA GLU A 425 35.46 -1.41 9.99
C GLU A 425 35.22 -0.16 10.86
N ASN A 426 34.25 -0.23 11.78
CA ASN A 426 33.84 0.88 12.65
C ASN A 426 33.82 0.45 14.14
N PRO A 427 34.98 0.18 14.76
CA PRO A 427 35.06 -0.39 16.12
C PRO A 427 34.46 0.52 17.20
N HIS A 428 34.40 1.84 16.95
CA HIS A 428 33.88 2.86 17.86
C HIS A 428 32.58 3.50 17.36
N ALA A 429 31.80 2.81 16.51
CA ALA A 429 30.54 3.35 16.00
C ALA A 429 29.55 3.66 17.14
N ASP A 430 29.03 4.89 17.18
CA ASP A 430 28.08 5.35 18.21
C ASP A 430 26.80 4.52 18.23
N ASN A 431 26.42 3.92 17.10
CA ASN A 431 25.23 3.09 16.96
C ASN A 431 25.43 1.61 17.31
N ARG A 432 26.63 1.19 17.75
CA ARG A 432 26.96 -0.21 18.06
C ARG A 432 25.94 -0.87 19.00
N HIS A 433 25.55 -0.19 20.08
CA HIS A 433 24.59 -0.72 21.04
C HIS A 433 23.21 -0.97 20.40
N LYS A 434 22.77 -0.09 19.50
CA LYS A 434 21.51 -0.25 18.75
C LYS A 434 21.56 -1.48 17.85
N ILE A 435 22.68 -1.65 17.13
CA ILE A 435 22.93 -2.81 16.25
C ILE A 435 22.84 -4.11 17.06
N GLU A 436 23.56 -4.20 18.18
CA GLU A 436 23.58 -5.39 19.03
C GLU A 436 22.19 -5.75 19.57
N ILE A 437 21.39 -4.75 20.00
CA ILE A 437 19.99 -4.99 20.42
C ILE A 437 19.13 -5.47 19.25
N LEU A 438 19.22 -4.84 18.08
CA LEU A 438 18.43 -5.22 16.91
C LEU A 438 18.74 -6.66 16.48
N CYS A 439 20.03 -7.02 16.41
CA CYS A 439 20.46 -8.39 16.14
C CYS A 439 19.88 -9.37 17.16
N GLN A 440 19.99 -9.07 18.46
CA GLN A 440 19.47 -9.93 19.51
C GLN A 440 17.95 -10.10 19.41
N GLN A 441 17.21 -9.02 19.16
CA GLN A 441 15.76 -9.07 18.97
C GLN A 441 15.37 -9.90 17.74
N ILE A 442 16.09 -9.78 16.62
CA ILE A 442 15.85 -10.59 15.40
C ILE A 442 16.10 -12.07 15.71
N ARG A 443 17.21 -12.39 16.38
CA ARG A 443 17.54 -13.76 16.79
C ARG A 443 16.46 -14.35 17.71
N ASP A 444 15.98 -13.59 18.68
CA ASP A 444 14.92 -14.03 19.59
C ASP A 444 13.59 -14.25 18.86
N ILE A 445 13.24 -13.36 17.91
CA ILE A 445 12.05 -13.54 17.08
C ILE A 445 12.17 -14.79 16.20
N TRP A 446 13.36 -15.03 15.64
CA TRP A 446 13.65 -16.19 14.80
C TRP A 446 13.56 -17.51 15.57
N LYS A 447 14.31 -17.63 16.68
CA LYS A 447 14.34 -18.83 17.53
C LYS A 447 12.96 -19.22 18.03
N ASN A 448 12.15 -18.22 18.40
CA ASN A 448 10.79 -18.45 18.88
C ASN A 448 9.76 -18.63 17.76
N SER A 449 10.17 -18.55 16.50
CA SER A 449 9.29 -18.50 15.32
C SER A 449 8.14 -17.48 15.47
N SER A 450 8.37 -16.42 16.25
CA SER A 450 7.34 -15.45 16.60
C SER A 450 7.04 -14.47 15.48
N TYR A 451 7.87 -14.46 14.42
CA TYR A 451 7.58 -13.77 13.15
C TYR A 451 6.33 -14.30 12.43
N ASN A 452 5.88 -15.53 12.74
CA ASN A 452 4.64 -16.11 12.22
C ASN A 452 3.42 -15.83 13.10
N LYS A 453 3.56 -14.96 14.11
CA LYS A 453 2.49 -14.64 15.07
C LYS A 453 2.39 -13.14 15.21
N ASP A 454 1.17 -12.64 15.26
CA ASP A 454 0.90 -11.24 15.54
C ASP A 454 1.44 -10.84 16.92
N ALA A 455 0.98 -11.50 17.99
CA ALA A 455 1.45 -11.25 19.36
C ALA A 455 1.60 -9.75 19.69
N ASN A 456 0.58 -8.95 19.42
CA ASN A 456 0.55 -7.49 19.61
C ASN A 456 1.45 -6.66 18.69
N GLU A 457 2.18 -7.24 17.74
CA GLU A 457 3.12 -6.52 16.87
C GLU A 457 3.36 -7.28 15.54
N PRO A 458 2.48 -7.09 14.52
CA PRO A 458 2.53 -7.86 13.27
C PRO A 458 3.82 -7.68 12.47
N TYR A 459 4.43 -6.50 12.54
CA TYR A 459 5.60 -6.12 11.74
C TYR A 459 6.93 -6.40 12.43
N LYS A 460 6.92 -7.06 13.59
CA LYS A 460 8.08 -7.11 14.50
C LYS A 460 9.39 -7.46 13.80
N MET A 461 9.37 -8.49 12.96
CA MET A 461 10.55 -9.00 12.26
C MET A 461 11.00 -8.04 11.15
N ALA A 462 10.07 -7.64 10.28
CA ALA A 462 10.35 -6.76 9.15
C ALA A 462 10.88 -5.39 9.59
N GLN A 463 10.30 -4.81 10.64
CA GLN A 463 10.72 -3.52 11.21
C GLN A 463 12.18 -3.57 11.66
N ARG A 464 12.55 -4.59 12.44
CA ARG A 464 13.90 -4.72 13.02
C ARG A 464 14.95 -4.99 11.96
N ILE A 465 14.63 -5.77 10.94
CA ILE A 465 15.53 -6.04 9.81
C ILE A 465 15.77 -4.76 9.02
N VAL A 466 14.72 -4.01 8.69
CA VAL A 466 14.84 -2.74 7.96
C VAL A 466 15.62 -1.70 8.75
N MET A 467 15.39 -1.60 10.07
CA MET A 467 16.19 -0.71 10.92
C MET A 467 17.64 -1.16 11.01
N LEU A 468 17.91 -2.46 11.25
CA LEU A 468 19.26 -2.99 11.35
C LEU A 468 20.08 -2.72 10.09
N THR A 469 19.49 -2.92 8.91
CA THR A 469 20.21 -2.78 7.65
C THR A 469 20.55 -1.33 7.35
N TYR A 470 19.69 -0.37 7.75
CA TYR A 470 20.05 1.05 7.76
C TYR A 470 21.25 1.35 8.68
N GLU A 471 21.25 0.81 9.90
CA GLU A 471 22.31 1.08 10.89
C GLU A 471 23.70 0.56 10.47
N ILE A 472 23.77 -0.41 9.57
CA ILE A 472 25.04 -0.99 9.06
C ILE A 472 25.36 -0.52 7.64
N ASP A 473 24.83 0.64 7.26
CA ASP A 473 25.06 1.30 5.97
C ASP A 473 24.57 0.55 4.73
N ALA A 474 23.80 -0.52 4.88
CA ALA A 474 23.04 -1.11 3.79
C ALA A 474 21.79 -0.26 3.47
N VAL A 475 21.20 -0.46 2.29
CA VAL A 475 19.96 0.22 1.91
C VAL A 475 18.76 -0.70 2.18
N PRO A 476 17.88 -0.37 3.13
CA PRO A 476 16.64 -1.11 3.29
C PRO A 476 15.65 -0.80 2.18
N CYS A 477 15.16 -1.84 1.53
CA CYS A 477 14.04 -1.81 0.60
C CYS A 477 12.89 -2.64 1.18
N TRP A 478 11.66 -2.11 1.19
CA TRP A 478 10.50 -2.89 1.63
C TRP A 478 9.27 -2.71 0.74
N ASN A 479 8.51 -3.79 0.60
CA ASN A 479 7.37 -3.81 -0.29
C ASN A 479 6.25 -4.74 0.18
N CYS A 480 5.06 -4.49 -0.36
CA CYS A 480 3.97 -5.46 -0.40
C CYS A 480 3.43 -5.46 -1.84
N LYS A 481 2.28 -6.11 -2.09
CA LYS A 481 1.68 -6.17 -3.43
C LYS A 481 1.56 -4.79 -4.10
N SER A 482 0.93 -3.82 -3.44
CA SER A 482 0.66 -2.49 -4.01
C SER A 482 1.62 -1.39 -3.53
N GLY A 483 2.49 -1.67 -2.57
CA GLY A 483 3.39 -0.67 -1.99
C GLY A 483 2.71 0.39 -1.12
N LYS A 484 1.41 0.25 -0.80
CA LYS A 484 0.63 1.31 -0.13
C LYS A 484 0.18 0.97 1.30
N ASP A 485 -0.55 -0.13 1.49
CA ASP A 485 -1.27 -0.41 2.75
C ASP A 485 -0.35 -1.05 3.80
N ARG A 486 0.11 -2.29 3.55
CA ARG A 486 1.06 -3.01 4.41
C ARG A 486 2.43 -2.31 4.44
N THR A 487 2.88 -1.82 3.29
CA THR A 487 4.13 -1.06 3.16
C THR A 487 4.10 0.25 3.96
N GLY A 488 2.98 1.00 3.91
CA GLY A 488 2.83 2.23 4.68
C GLY A 488 2.69 1.98 6.18
N MET A 489 2.13 0.83 6.58
CA MET A 489 2.07 0.45 7.99
C MET A 489 3.46 0.07 8.54
N LEU A 490 4.27 -0.67 7.78
CA LEU A 490 5.67 -0.93 8.16
C LEU A 490 6.46 0.37 8.27
N ASP A 491 6.30 1.29 7.31
CA ASP A 491 6.93 2.61 7.34
C ASP A 491 6.55 3.41 8.60
N ALA A 492 5.27 3.39 8.99
CA ALA A 492 4.81 4.02 10.23
C ALA A 492 5.42 3.37 11.50
N GLU A 493 5.55 2.04 11.54
CA GLU A 493 6.20 1.36 12.67
C GLU A 493 7.69 1.73 12.76
N ILE A 494 8.41 1.80 11.64
CA ILE A 494 9.82 2.23 11.59
C ILE A 494 9.96 3.68 12.08
N LYS A 495 9.12 4.59 11.58
CA LYS A 495 9.13 6.00 11.96
C LYS A 495 8.87 6.18 13.46
N ARG A 496 7.84 5.53 14.00
CA ARG A 496 7.55 5.56 15.45
C ARG A 496 8.75 5.13 16.28
N GLU A 497 9.37 4.00 15.91
CA GLU A 497 10.50 3.44 16.65
C GLU A 497 11.76 4.31 16.55
N THR A 498 12.02 4.87 15.37
CA THR A 498 13.12 5.82 15.13
C THR A 498 12.99 7.06 16.00
N LEU A 499 11.79 7.66 16.06
CA LEU A 499 11.50 8.83 16.90
C LEU A 499 11.63 8.49 18.39
N SER A 500 11.10 7.34 18.82
CA SER A 500 11.20 6.88 20.21
C SER A 500 12.66 6.71 20.63
N TYR A 501 13.46 6.03 19.80
CA TYR A 501 14.87 5.80 20.08
C TYR A 501 15.69 7.10 20.13
N HIS A 502 15.43 8.04 19.21
CA HIS A 502 16.09 9.35 19.20
C HIS A 502 15.77 10.21 20.44
N GLN A 503 14.64 9.93 21.12
CA GLN A 503 14.30 10.53 22.41
C GLN A 503 14.92 9.78 23.62
N ASN A 504 16.02 9.05 23.40
CA ASN A 504 16.73 8.27 24.41
C ASN A 504 15.86 7.18 25.08
N LYS A 505 14.80 6.73 24.42
CA LYS A 505 14.05 5.55 24.87
C LYS A 505 14.69 4.28 24.32
N HIS A 506 14.48 3.17 25.03
CA HIS A 506 14.92 1.87 24.53
C HIS A 506 14.10 1.43 23.33
N LEU A 507 14.72 0.59 22.48
CA LEU A 507 13.98 -0.10 21.43
C LEU A 507 12.87 -0.96 22.04
N GLY A 508 11.67 -0.86 21.48
CA GLY A 508 10.47 -1.57 21.90
C GLY A 508 10.71 -3.08 21.93
N LYS A 509 10.38 -3.70 23.07
CA LYS A 509 10.51 -5.15 23.23
C LYS A 509 9.58 -5.86 22.23
N PRO A 510 10.05 -6.87 21.49
CA PRO A 510 9.21 -7.61 20.56
C PRO A 510 7.94 -8.15 21.23
N SER A 511 6.80 -8.01 20.54
CA SER A 511 5.49 -8.49 20.97
C SER A 511 4.92 -7.82 22.23
N SER A 512 5.56 -6.74 22.69
CA SER A 512 5.01 -5.92 23.78
C SER A 512 3.83 -5.09 23.27
N LYS A 513 2.87 -4.88 24.16
CA LYS A 513 1.76 -3.95 23.90
C LYS A 513 2.29 -2.53 24.08
N LEU A 514 1.92 -1.64 23.15
CA LEU A 514 2.23 -0.23 23.28
C LEU A 514 1.54 0.36 24.52
N ILE A 515 2.29 1.13 25.30
CA ILE A 515 1.70 1.96 26.37
C ILE A 515 1.01 3.19 25.77
N SER A 516 0.30 3.96 26.59
CA SER A 516 -0.51 5.10 26.12
C SER A 516 0.31 6.12 25.33
N GLU A 517 1.51 6.46 25.80
CA GLU A 517 2.39 7.42 25.13
C GLU A 517 2.89 6.90 23.77
N GLU A 518 3.30 5.63 23.71
CA GLU A 518 3.76 5.01 22.47
C GLU A 518 2.62 4.84 21.46
N SER A 519 1.41 4.55 21.95
CA SER A 519 0.20 4.48 21.13
C SER A 519 -0.14 5.86 20.55
N GLN A 520 0.00 6.93 21.35
CA GLN A 520 -0.20 8.30 20.88
C GLN A 520 0.81 8.67 19.79
N LEU A 521 2.10 8.38 20.01
CA LEU A 521 3.12 8.59 18.96
C LEU A 521 2.79 7.79 17.70
N PHE A 522 2.32 6.56 17.83
CA PHE A 522 1.92 5.75 16.69
C PHE A 522 0.74 6.36 15.92
N GLN A 523 -0.28 6.84 16.63
CA GLN A 523 -1.42 7.55 16.06
C GLN A 523 -0.98 8.78 15.27
N ASP A 524 -0.10 9.59 15.86
CA ASP A 524 0.41 10.80 15.23
C ASP A 524 1.22 10.48 13.97
N VAL A 525 2.11 9.48 14.03
CA VAL A 525 2.87 9.01 12.87
C VAL A 525 1.92 8.50 11.78
N LEU A 526 0.89 7.72 12.11
CA LEU A 526 -0.06 7.20 11.11
C LEU A 526 -0.81 8.30 10.35
N LEU A 527 -1.11 9.42 11.02
CA LEU A 527 -1.82 10.55 10.41
C LEU A 527 -0.91 11.57 9.75
N GLN A 528 0.32 11.73 10.25
CA GLN A 528 1.17 12.88 9.94
C GLN A 528 2.48 12.51 9.22
N SER A 529 2.78 11.24 8.97
CA SER A 529 4.05 10.82 8.35
C SER A 529 4.07 10.74 6.81
N GLY A 530 3.00 11.18 6.15
CA GLY A 530 2.92 11.23 4.69
C GLY A 530 2.36 9.98 3.98
N ASN A 531 2.13 8.88 4.72
CA ASN A 531 1.63 7.63 4.12
C ASN A 531 0.21 7.75 3.53
N LEU A 532 -0.64 8.62 4.07
CA LEU A 532 -1.98 8.87 3.55
C LEU A 532 -1.94 9.53 2.17
N GLN A 533 -1.02 10.46 1.95
CA GLN A 533 -0.79 11.14 0.67
C GLN A 533 -0.32 10.14 -0.38
N ILE A 534 0.55 9.18 -0.01
CA ILE A 534 0.92 8.12 -0.96
C ILE A 534 -0.29 7.24 -1.33
N GLN A 535 -1.20 6.94 -0.39
CA GLN A 535 -2.41 6.20 -0.73
C GLN A 535 -3.30 6.99 -1.70
N GLU A 536 -3.38 8.30 -1.54
CA GLU A 536 -4.09 9.20 -2.43
C GLU A 536 -3.48 9.22 -3.84
N TYR A 537 -2.16 9.41 -3.97
CA TYR A 537 -1.47 9.30 -5.27
C TYR A 537 -1.75 7.97 -5.98
N ASN A 538 -1.93 6.90 -5.21
CA ASN A 538 -2.15 5.57 -5.76
C ASN A 538 -3.62 5.26 -6.10
N THR A 539 -4.59 5.97 -5.54
CA THR A 539 -6.00 5.58 -5.61
C THR A 539 -7.00 6.72 -5.82
N GLY A 540 -6.54 7.97 -5.78
CA GLY A 540 -7.36 9.18 -5.78
C GLY A 540 -7.98 9.52 -4.42
N LEU A 541 -7.73 8.71 -3.37
CA LEU A 541 -8.27 8.89 -2.03
C LEU A 541 -7.29 8.43 -0.94
N VAL A 542 -7.35 9.09 0.21
CA VAL A 542 -6.67 8.65 1.43
C VAL A 542 -7.35 7.41 2.04
N GLY A 543 -6.57 6.48 2.60
CA GLY A 543 -7.11 5.37 3.39
C GLY A 543 -6.28 4.08 3.34
N ASN A 544 -6.06 3.49 4.52
CA ASN A 544 -5.30 2.26 4.67
C ASN A 544 -6.20 1.03 4.86
N LYS A 545 -6.06 0.01 3.99
CA LYS A 545 -6.83 -1.24 4.05
C LYS A 545 -6.41 -2.18 5.20
N VAL A 546 -5.28 -1.93 5.85
CA VAL A 546 -4.83 -2.69 7.03
C VAL A 546 -5.79 -2.49 8.20
N VAL A 547 -6.34 -1.28 8.36
CA VAL A 547 -7.33 -0.96 9.39
C VAL A 547 -8.71 -1.33 8.86
N LYS A 548 -9.18 -2.55 9.17
CA LYS A 548 -10.47 -3.07 8.71
C LYS A 548 -11.28 -3.66 9.85
N ASP A 549 -12.58 -3.42 9.79
CA ASP A 549 -13.53 -4.07 10.68
C ASP A 549 -13.82 -5.47 10.14
N LEU A 550 -13.32 -6.50 10.83
CA LEU A 550 -13.72 -7.87 10.53
C LEU A 550 -15.13 -8.16 11.06
N PRO A 551 -15.96 -8.93 10.32
CA PRO A 551 -17.20 -9.48 10.85
C PRO A 551 -17.02 -10.16 12.21
N LEU A 552 -18.06 -10.17 13.05
CA LEU A 552 -17.98 -10.68 14.43
C LEU A 552 -17.37 -12.09 14.51
N TYR A 553 -17.73 -12.98 13.57
CA TYR A 553 -17.24 -14.35 13.50
C TYR A 553 -15.77 -14.48 13.05
N LEU A 554 -15.19 -13.43 12.44
CA LEU A 554 -13.78 -13.36 12.03
C LEU A 554 -12.93 -12.51 13.00
N LYS A 555 -13.52 -11.86 14.02
CA LYS A 555 -12.78 -11.05 15.01
C LYS A 555 -11.65 -11.79 15.72
N PRO A 556 -11.74 -13.09 16.05
CA PRO A 556 -10.61 -13.82 16.65
C PRO A 556 -9.38 -13.93 15.73
N MET A 557 -9.53 -13.60 14.44
CA MET A 557 -8.43 -13.55 13.47
C MET A 557 -7.95 -12.12 13.19
N ALA A 558 -8.56 -11.11 13.80
CA ALA A 558 -8.15 -9.72 13.66
C ALA A 558 -6.73 -9.55 14.20
N LEU A 559 -5.91 -8.86 13.42
CA LEU A 559 -4.58 -8.45 13.87
C LEU A 559 -4.70 -7.33 14.90
N SER A 560 -3.67 -7.19 15.71
CA SER A 560 -3.61 -6.30 16.87
C SER A 560 -3.58 -4.81 16.53
N TYR A 561 -3.68 -4.42 15.25
CA TYR A 561 -3.73 -3.02 14.82
C TYR A 561 -4.77 -2.21 15.57
N ASP A 562 -5.96 -2.78 15.77
CA ASP A 562 -7.03 -2.09 16.49
C ASP A 562 -6.63 -1.77 17.93
N ALA A 563 -5.91 -2.68 18.58
CA ALA A 563 -5.42 -2.52 19.95
C ALA A 563 -4.17 -1.62 20.03
N ARG A 564 -3.28 -1.66 19.02
CA ARG A 564 -2.07 -0.82 18.94
C ARG A 564 -2.42 0.64 18.69
N ILE A 565 -3.42 0.92 17.83
CA ILE A 565 -3.89 2.29 17.59
C ILE A 565 -4.73 2.75 18.80
N GLY A 566 -5.61 1.89 19.32
CA GLY A 566 -6.40 2.15 20.53
C GLY A 566 -7.58 3.10 20.32
N ASP A 567 -7.34 4.29 19.76
CA ASP A 567 -8.35 5.32 19.57
C ASP A 567 -9.26 5.03 18.35
N ARG A 568 -10.58 4.99 18.57
CA ARG A 568 -11.55 4.68 17.51
C ARG A 568 -11.66 5.76 16.44
N PHE A 569 -11.59 7.03 16.83
CA PHE A 569 -11.65 8.15 15.90
C PHE A 569 -10.41 8.14 15.00
N ILE A 570 -9.22 7.98 15.58
CA ILE A 570 -7.97 7.87 14.82
C ILE A 570 -7.98 6.66 13.90
N ARG A 571 -8.44 5.49 14.35
CA ARG A 571 -8.61 4.32 13.46
C ARG A 571 -9.49 4.64 12.27
N GLN A 572 -10.59 5.36 12.47
CA GLN A 572 -11.47 5.77 11.38
C GLN A 572 -10.79 6.73 10.43
N GLN A 573 -9.97 7.67 10.94
CA GLN A 573 -9.17 8.56 10.11
C GLN A 573 -8.12 7.78 9.29
N VAL A 574 -7.38 6.85 9.91
CA VAL A 574 -6.37 6.04 9.20
C VAL A 574 -7.02 5.13 8.15
N LYS A 575 -8.19 4.56 8.46
CA LYS A 575 -8.98 3.77 7.51
C LYS A 575 -9.40 4.59 6.29
N GLY A 576 -9.71 5.88 6.48
CA GLY A 576 -10.06 6.81 5.41
C GLY A 576 -11.15 6.25 4.50
N PHE A 577 -10.99 6.44 3.19
CA PHE A 577 -11.88 5.90 2.17
C PHE A 577 -11.37 4.58 1.56
N SER A 578 -10.57 3.80 2.29
CA SER A 578 -10.00 2.52 1.80
C SER A 578 -11.04 1.54 1.21
N SER A 579 -12.31 1.64 1.63
CA SER A 579 -13.42 0.83 1.11
C SER A 579 -13.98 1.28 -0.26
N LEU A 580 -13.57 2.45 -0.76
CA LEU A 580 -13.95 2.99 -2.08
C LEU A 580 -12.88 2.73 -3.16
N SER A 581 -11.63 2.47 -2.75
CA SER A 581 -10.43 2.41 -3.60
C SER A 581 -10.09 1.07 -4.27
#